data_AF-A0A7K4CQB4-F1
#
_entry.id   AF-A0A7K4CQB4-F1
#
_cell.length_a   1.000
_cell.length_b   1.000
_cell.length_c   1.000
_cell.angle_alpha   90.00
_cell.angle_beta   90.00
_cell.angle_gamma   90.00
#
_symmetry.space_group_name_H-M   'P 1'
#
loop_
_entity.id
_entity.type
_entity.pdbx_description
1 polymer ?
#
loop_
_entity_poly.entity_id
_entity_poly.type
_entity_poly.pdbx_seq_one_letter_code
_entity_poly.pdbx_strand_id
1 'polypeptide(L)'
;MAAASPRARLFPLFFLAFTGDFLLSTMIVASTLVGTYQHVDGWVIGLLGSAFYMTYAPSAVFLGKVSDRIGRRNSIMVCAAGFLGVSFLFMASARSVVGVFVGELCVGFLNGFYWPSIEAFISEHSTSEADHQVNV
;
A
#
# COMPACT_ATOMS: atom_id res chain seq x y z
N MET A 1 -5.74 3.23 33.59
CA MET A 1 -5.81 3.69 32.19
C MET A 1 -7.05 3.05 31.58
N ALA A 2 -8.09 3.84 31.29
CA ALA A 2 -9.31 3.33 30.68
C ALA A 2 -8.97 2.76 29.29
N ALA A 3 -9.31 1.49 29.05
CA ALA A 3 -9.11 0.86 27.75
C ALA A 3 -9.90 1.65 26.69
N ALA A 4 -9.21 2.19 25.69
CA ALA A 4 -9.83 2.93 24.60
C ALA A 4 -10.93 2.07 23.95
N SER A 5 -12.08 2.69 23.65
CA SER A 5 -13.21 1.99 23.05
C SER A 5 -12.75 1.26 21.78
N PRO A 6 -13.29 0.06 21.49
CA PRO A 6 -12.89 -0.74 20.33
C PRO A 6 -12.87 0.05 19.01
N ARG A 7 -13.87 0.92 18.78
CA ARG A 7 -13.95 1.84 17.64
C ARG A 7 -12.78 2.83 17.55
N ALA A 8 -12.28 3.32 18.68
CA ALA A 8 -11.13 4.22 18.72
C ALA A 8 -9.82 3.54 18.29
N ARG A 9 -9.74 2.20 18.36
CA ARG A 9 -8.57 1.43 17.90
C ARG A 9 -8.56 1.19 16.39
N LEU A 10 -9.72 1.21 15.72
CA LEU A 10 -9.82 1.04 14.27
C LEU A 10 -9.60 2.35 13.49
N PHE A 11 -9.91 3.50 14.10
CA PHE A 11 -9.68 4.81 13.50
C PHE A 11 -8.28 5.01 12.90
N PRO A 12 -7.16 4.73 13.62
CA PRO A 12 -5.82 4.88 13.04
C PRO A 12 -5.56 3.95 11.86
N LEU A 13 -6.20 2.78 11.79
CA LEU A 13 -6.09 1.87 10.65
C LEU A 13 -6.83 2.41 9.42
N PHE A 14 -8.04 2.95 9.60
CA PHE A 14 -8.76 3.61 8.50
C PHE A 14 -8.01 4.84 8.00
N PHE A 15 -7.45 5.64 8.92
CA PHE A 15 -6.64 6.79 8.55
C PHE A 15 -5.37 6.37 7.80
N LEU A 16 -4.71 5.30 8.25
CA LEU A 16 -3.56 4.72 7.56
C LEU A 16 -3.98 4.29 6.14
N ALA A 17 -4.99 3.44 6.02
CA ALA A 17 -5.54 2.94 4.76
C ALA A 17 -5.81 4.09 3.76
N PHE A 18 -6.56 5.10 4.19
CA PHE A 18 -6.84 6.30 3.41
C PHE A 18 -5.56 7.01 2.95
N THR A 19 -4.61 7.22 3.85
CA THR A 19 -3.36 7.91 3.53
C THR A 19 -2.53 7.12 2.52
N GLY A 20 -2.44 5.80 2.68
CA GLY A 20 -1.71 4.94 1.74
C GLY A 20 -2.33 4.95 0.34
N ASP A 21 -3.65 4.86 0.24
CA ASP A 21 -4.36 4.87 -1.04
C ASP A 21 -4.29 6.24 -1.73
N PHE A 22 -4.40 7.33 -0.96
CA PHE A 22 -4.24 8.69 -1.47
C PHE A 22 -2.83 8.93 -2.03
N LEU A 23 -1.80 8.50 -1.31
CA LEU A 23 -0.41 8.61 -1.76
C LEU A 23 -0.17 7.78 -3.03
N LEU A 24 -0.67 6.54 -3.06
CA LEU A 24 -0.55 5.67 -4.23
C LEU A 24 -1.24 6.28 -5.46
N SER A 25 -2.48 6.73 -5.31
CA SER A 25 -3.25 7.35 -6.38
C SER A 25 -2.55 8.59 -6.94
N THR A 26 -1.99 9.42 -6.06
CA THR A 26 -1.20 10.59 -6.46
C THR A 26 0.05 10.18 -7.23
N MET A 27 0.73 9.11 -6.81
CA MET A 27 1.95 8.64 -7.45
C MET A 27 1.70 8.13 -8.87
N ILE A 28 0.68 7.29 -9.07
CA ILE A 28 0.32 6.74 -10.40
C ILE A 28 -0.02 7.87 -11.38
N VAL A 29 -0.79 8.88 -10.93
CA VAL A 29 -1.12 10.06 -11.74
C VAL A 29 0.14 10.87 -12.06
N ALA A 30 1.03 11.08 -11.08
CA ALA A 30 2.29 11.78 -11.30
C ALA A 30 3.19 11.05 -12.32
N SER A 31 3.27 9.72 -12.25
CA SER A 31 4.07 8.89 -13.16
C SER A 31 3.60 8.98 -14.61
N THR A 32 2.29 8.90 -14.84
CA THR A 32 1.70 9.04 -16.18
C THR A 32 1.88 10.46 -16.74
N LEU A 33 1.78 11.47 -15.87
CA LEU A 33 2.02 12.87 -16.24
C LEU A 33 3.49 13.12 -16.63
N VAL A 34 4.46 12.54 -15.91
CA VAL A 34 5.88 12.60 -16.28
C VAL A 34 6.11 12.01 -17.68
N GLY A 35 5.49 10.87 -18.00
CA GLY A 35 5.57 10.29 -19.34
C GLY A 35 5.05 11.23 -20.43
N THR A 36 3.93 11.91 -20.16
CA THR A 36 3.34 12.87 -21.10
C THR A 36 4.24 14.09 -21.31
N TYR A 37 4.83 14.63 -20.24
CA TYR A 37 5.77 15.76 -20.32
C TYR A 37 7.07 15.44 -21.04
N GLN A 38 7.52 14.18 -20.97
CA GLN A 38 8.71 13.73 -21.70
C GLN A 38 8.40 13.31 -23.14
N HIS A 39 7.16 13.50 -23.60
CA HIS A 39 6.70 13.15 -24.94
C HIS A 39 7.02 11.69 -25.34
N VAL A 40 6.98 10.77 -24.37
CA VAL A 40 7.14 9.35 -24.67
C VAL A 40 5.89 8.76 -25.30
N ASP A 41 6.06 7.64 -25.99
CA ASP A 41 4.98 6.94 -26.67
C ASP A 41 3.85 6.54 -25.70
N GLY A 42 2.60 6.57 -26.19
CA GLY A 42 1.41 6.26 -25.40
C GLY A 42 1.44 4.85 -24.81
N TRP A 43 2.10 3.91 -25.49
CA TRP A 43 2.36 2.58 -24.96
C TRP A 43 3.19 2.60 -23.66
N VAL A 44 4.23 3.44 -23.60
CA VAL A 44 5.09 3.60 -22.42
C VAL A 44 4.33 4.26 -21.28
N ILE A 45 3.45 5.22 -21.58
CA ILE A 45 2.58 5.85 -20.57
C ILE A 45 1.62 4.81 -19.96
N GLY A 46 1.06 3.92 -20.80
CA GLY A 46 0.24 2.80 -20.33
C GLY A 46 1.02 1.83 -19.42
N LEU A 47 2.28 1.53 -19.76
CA LEU A 47 3.15 0.71 -18.92
C LEU A 47 3.47 1.39 -17.58
N LEU A 48 3.74 2.71 -17.57
CA LEU A 48 3.95 3.46 -16.34
C LEU A 48 2.73 3.40 -15.42
N GLY A 49 1.52 3.61 -15.96
CA GLY A 49 0.29 3.56 -15.17
C GLY A 49 -0.09 2.17 -14.66
N SER A 50 0.44 1.10 -15.25
CA SER A 50 0.17 -0.29 -14.87
C SER A 50 1.28 -0.95 -14.06
N ALA A 51 2.48 -0.35 -13.99
CA ALA A 51 3.66 -0.91 -13.35
C ALA A 51 3.42 -1.33 -11.89
N PHE A 52 2.72 -0.49 -11.11
CA PHE A 52 2.30 -0.84 -9.75
C PHE A 52 1.57 -2.20 -9.71
N TYR A 53 0.53 -2.35 -10.54
CA TYR A 53 -0.34 -3.53 -10.52
C TYR A 53 0.39 -4.80 -10.98
N MET A 54 1.39 -4.68 -11.87
CA MET A 54 2.20 -5.80 -12.33
C MET A 54 2.92 -6.53 -11.19
N THR A 55 3.30 -5.81 -10.14
CA THR A 55 4.01 -6.37 -8.97
C THR A 55 3.11 -6.52 -7.76
N TYR A 56 2.12 -5.65 -7.59
CA TYR A 56 1.15 -5.73 -6.50
C TYR A 56 0.35 -7.03 -6.55
N ALA A 57 -0.22 -7.38 -7.71
CA ALA A 57 -1.07 -8.57 -7.83
C ALA A 57 -0.38 -9.88 -7.36
N PRO A 58 0.84 -10.22 -7.84
CA PRO A 58 1.54 -11.39 -7.33
C PRO A 58 2.01 -11.21 -5.88
N SER A 59 2.54 -10.03 -5.52
CA SER A 59 3.10 -9.81 -4.19
C SER A 59 2.04 -9.88 -3.08
N ALA A 60 0.82 -9.42 -3.31
CA ALA A 60 -0.28 -9.51 -2.35
C ALA A 60 -0.56 -10.97 -1.91
N VAL A 61 -0.48 -11.92 -2.85
CA VAL A 61 -0.70 -13.34 -2.56
C VAL A 61 0.44 -13.92 -1.71
N PHE A 62 1.69 -13.64 -2.07
CA PHE A 62 2.85 -14.21 -1.38
C PHE A 62 3.13 -13.49 -0.04
N LEU A 63 3.16 -12.16 -0.05
CA LEU A 63 3.48 -11.34 1.10
C LEU A 63 2.33 -11.28 2.11
N GLY A 64 1.08 -11.45 1.67
CA GLY A 64 -0.06 -11.66 2.57
C GLY A 64 0.15 -12.88 3.48
N LYS A 65 0.58 -14.01 2.90
CA LYS A 65 0.91 -15.22 3.68
C LYS A 65 2.13 -15.05 4.59
N VAL A 66 3.10 -14.25 4.16
CA VAL A 66 4.26 -13.89 5.00
C VAL A 66 3.81 -13.02 6.18
N SER A 67 2.87 -12.10 5.94
CA SER A 67 2.27 -11.24 6.97
C SER A 67 1.58 -12.03 8.08
N ASP A 68 0.93 -13.13 7.73
CA ASP A 68 0.34 -14.05 8.70
C ASP A 68 1.40 -14.61 9.67
N ARG A 69 2.64 -14.81 9.22
CA ARG A 69 3.73 -15.42 10.00
C ARG A 69 4.53 -14.42 10.82
N ILE A 70 4.85 -13.25 10.25
CA ILE A 70 5.69 -12.23 10.92
C ILE A 70 4.85 -11.27 11.78
N GLY A 71 3.53 -11.35 11.67
CA GLY A 71 2.57 -10.52 12.37
C GLY A 71 2.18 -9.26 11.58
N ARG A 72 0.87 -8.97 11.57
CA ARG A 72 0.25 -7.86 10.83
C ARG A 72 0.93 -6.52 11.06
N ARG A 73 1.21 -6.20 12.34
CA ARG A 73 1.86 -4.94 12.73
C ARG A 73 3.25 -4.81 12.13
N ASN A 74 4.03 -5.89 12.09
CA ASN A 74 5.36 -5.88 11.51
C ASN A 74 5.33 -5.72 9.99
N SER A 75 4.39 -6.38 9.31
CA SER A 75 4.19 -6.20 7.87
C SER A 75 3.84 -4.78 7.48
N ILE A 76 2.94 -4.14 8.23
CA ILE A 76 2.59 -2.73 8.00
C ILE A 76 3.81 -1.82 8.22
N MET A 77 4.62 -2.05 9.26
CA MET A 77 5.84 -1.28 9.51
C MET A 77 6.89 -1.48 8.41
N VAL A 78 7.08 -2.71 7.93
CA VAL A 78 7.98 -3.01 6.80
C VAL A 78 7.51 -2.30 5.54
N CYS A 79 6.21 -2.32 5.24
CA CYS A 79 5.65 -1.60 4.12
C CYS A 79 5.89 -0.09 4.26
N ALA A 80 5.60 0.50 5.43
CA ALA A 80 5.78 1.93 5.66
C ALA A 80 7.26 2.37 5.52
N ALA A 81 8.19 1.60 6.06
CA ALA A 81 9.62 1.85 5.93
C ALA A 81 10.08 1.72 4.46
N GLY A 82 9.59 0.70 3.76
CA GLY A 82 9.84 0.52 2.33
C GLY A 82 9.30 1.69 1.49
N PHE A 83 8.07 2.13 1.77
CA PHE A 83 7.44 3.26 1.09
C PHE A 83 8.24 4.54 1.25
N LEU A 84 8.76 4.82 2.45
CA LEU A 84 9.67 5.94 2.70
C LEU A 84 10.92 5.84 1.82
N GLY A 85 11.56 4.67 1.78
CA GLY A 85 12.74 4.44 0.94
C GLY A 85 12.46 4.64 -0.55
N VAL A 86 11.35 4.09 -1.05
CA VAL A 86 10.97 4.24 -2.46
C VAL A 86 10.53 5.66 -2.79
N SER A 87 9.92 6.39 -1.86
CA SER A 87 9.58 7.81 -2.05
C SER A 87 10.83 8.66 -2.29
N PHE A 88 11.92 8.40 -1.56
CA PHE A 88 13.21 9.06 -1.82
C PHE A 88 13.78 8.70 -3.20
N LEU A 89 13.70 7.43 -3.60
CA LEU A 89 14.14 7.00 -4.93
C LEU A 89 13.30 7.66 -6.04
N PHE A 90 11.99 7.80 -5.83
CA PHE A 90 11.07 8.44 -6.75
C PHE A 90 11.39 9.93 -6.91
N MET A 91 11.60 10.65 -5.81
CA MET A 91 12.04 12.05 -5.86
C MET A 91 13.39 12.22 -6.56
N ALA A 92 14.35 11.32 -6.30
CA ALA A 92 15.65 11.35 -6.97
C ALA A 92 15.56 11.04 -8.47
N SER A 93 14.58 10.22 -8.86
CA SER A 93 14.45 9.69 -10.23
C SER A 93 13.37 10.38 -11.07
N ALA A 94 12.75 11.44 -10.57
CA ALA A 94 11.60 12.10 -11.22
C ALA A 94 11.86 12.59 -12.66
N ARG A 95 13.13 12.74 -13.06
CA ARG A 95 13.53 13.12 -14.43
C ARG A 95 13.73 11.95 -15.38
N SER A 96 13.67 10.71 -14.89
CA SER A 96 13.91 9.50 -15.68
C SER A 96 12.67 8.62 -15.71
N VAL A 97 12.12 8.38 -16.91
CA VAL A 97 10.98 7.45 -17.13
C VAL A 97 11.28 6.07 -16.58
N VAL A 98 12.50 5.56 -16.81
CA VAL A 98 12.91 4.24 -16.33
C VAL A 98 12.98 4.21 -14.80
N GLY A 99 13.48 5.29 -14.18
CA GLY A 99 13.56 5.37 -12.73
C GLY A 99 12.19 5.43 -12.06
N VAL A 100 11.25 6.18 -12.65
CA VAL A 100 9.84 6.21 -12.24
C VAL A 100 9.21 4.82 -12.37
N PHE A 101 9.41 4.15 -13.51
CA PHE A 101 8.89 2.79 -13.75
C PHE A 101 9.42 1.77 -12.73
N VAL A 102 10.72 1.78 -12.44
CA VAL A 102 11.31 0.91 -11.41
C VAL A 102 10.77 1.25 -10.02
N GLY A 103 10.58 2.54 -9.73
CA GLY A 103 9.95 3.00 -8.49
C GLY A 103 8.55 2.42 -8.31
N GLU A 104 7.69 2.50 -9.33
CA GLU A 104 6.34 1.92 -9.34
C GLU A 104 6.35 0.40 -9.08
N LEU A 105 7.26 -0.34 -9.70
CA LEU A 105 7.43 -1.77 -9.46
C LEU A 105 7.82 -2.08 -8.00
N CYS A 106 8.73 -1.28 -7.42
CA CYS A 106 9.12 -1.43 -6.02
C CYS A 106 7.97 -1.10 -5.07
N VAL A 107 7.23 -0.02 -5.34
CA VAL A 107 6.04 0.35 -4.57
C VAL A 107 5.01 -0.76 -4.61
N GLY A 108 4.67 -1.27 -5.80
CA GLY A 108 3.69 -2.34 -5.97
C GLY A 108 4.06 -3.61 -5.19
N PHE A 109 5.33 -4.02 -5.26
CA PHE A 109 5.80 -5.17 -4.49
C PHE A 109 5.65 -4.96 -2.98
N LEU A 110 6.08 -3.81 -2.43
CA LEU A 110 5.98 -3.51 -1.00
C LEU A 110 4.52 -3.41 -0.53
N ASN A 111 3.64 -2.88 -1.38
CA ASN A 111 2.22 -2.73 -1.09
C ASN A 111 1.51 -4.10 -0.93
N GLY A 112 2.12 -5.20 -1.39
CA GLY A 112 1.66 -6.55 -1.09
C GLY A 112 1.59 -6.87 0.42
N PHE A 113 2.36 -6.17 1.27
CA PHE A 113 2.22 -6.24 2.73
C PHE A 113 1.14 -5.33 3.31
N TYR A 114 0.64 -4.37 2.55
CA TYR A 114 -0.18 -3.28 3.05
C TYR A 114 -1.66 -3.68 3.09
N TRP A 115 -2.28 -3.83 1.92
CA TRP A 115 -3.72 -4.02 1.83
C TRP A 115 -4.21 -5.31 2.49
N PRO A 116 -3.64 -6.48 2.17
CA PRO A 116 -4.07 -7.74 2.77
C PRO A 116 -3.93 -7.76 4.30
N SER A 117 -2.90 -7.09 4.84
CA SER A 117 -2.70 -7.01 6.29
C SER A 117 -3.75 -6.13 6.97
N ILE A 118 -4.16 -5.03 6.33
CA ILE A 118 -5.20 -4.14 6.86
C ILE A 118 -6.57 -4.84 6.81
N GLU A 119 -6.92 -5.46 5.69
CA GLU A 119 -8.19 -6.19 5.54
C GLU A 119 -8.32 -7.32 6.56
N ALA A 120 -7.27 -8.12 6.71
CA ALA A 120 -7.24 -9.19 7.71
C ALA A 120 -7.36 -8.64 9.14
N PHE A 121 -6.63 -7.55 9.46
CA PHE A 121 -6.71 -6.94 10.79
C PHE A 121 -8.13 -6.44 11.10
N ILE A 122 -8.80 -5.79 10.15
CA ILE A 122 -10.18 -5.32 10.31
C ILE A 122 -11.14 -6.51 10.48
N SER A 123 -10.98 -7.56 9.68
CA SER A 123 -11.81 -8.78 9.77
C SER A 123 -11.69 -9.47 11.14
N GLU A 124 -10.46 -9.63 11.63
CA GLU A 124 -10.17 -10.25 12.93
C GLU A 124 -10.77 -9.46 14.11
N HIS A 125 -10.85 -8.13 14.00
CA HIS A 125 -11.34 -7.27 15.08
C HIS A 125 -12.84 -6.94 14.99
N SER A 126 -13.46 -7.09 13.82
CA SER A 126 -14.90 -6.87 13.64
C SER A 126 -15.74 -8.09 14.02
N THR A 127 -15.22 -9.31 13.86
CA THR A 127 -15.92 -10.56 14.23
C THR A 127 -15.94 -10.80 15.75
N SER A 128 -14.86 -10.46 16.46
CA SER A 128 -14.83 -10.53 17.93
C SER A 128 -15.87 -9.61 18.61
N GLU A 129 -16.34 -8.56 17.93
CA GLU A 129 -17.38 -7.67 18.46
C GLU A 129 -18.79 -8.26 18.33
N ALA A 130 -19.08 -8.99 17.24
CA ALA A 130 -20.39 -9.61 17.01
C ALA A 130 -20.69 -10.72 18.02
N ASP A 131 -19.72 -11.58 18.32
CA ASP A 131 -19.88 -12.66 19.30
C ASP A 131 -20.05 -12.13 20.74
N HIS A 132 -19.47 -10.97 21.05
CA HIS A 132 -19.60 -10.40 22.39
C HIS A 132 -20.94 -9.68 22.59
N GLN A 133 -21.60 -9.21 21.52
CA GLN A 133 -22.93 -8.60 21.57
C GLN A 133 -24.08 -9.62 21.58
N VAL A 134 -23.86 -10.86 21.14
CA VAL A 134 -24.88 -11.92 21.17
C VAL A 134 -24.95 -12.63 22.55
N ASN A 135 -23.91 -12.49 23.38
CA ASN A 135 -23.83 -13.08 24.73
C ASN A 135 -24.15 -12.08 25.87
N VAL A 136 -24.85 -10.98 25.58
CA VAL A 136 -25.41 -10.04 26.59
C VAL A 136 -26.91 -9.92 26.38
#